data_AF-A0A937SRI2-F1
#
_entry.id   AF-A0A937SRI2-F1
#
_cell.length_a   1.000
_cell.length_b   1.000
_cell.length_c   1.000
_cell.angle_alpha   90.00
_cell.angle_beta   90.00
_cell.angle_gamma   90.00
#
_symmetry.space_group_name_H-M   'P 1'
#
loop_
_entity.id
_entity.type
_entity.pdbx_description
1 polymer ?
#
loop_
_entity_poly.entity_id
_entity_poly.type
_entity_poly.pdbx_seq_one_letter_code
_entity_poly.pdbx_strand_id
1 'polypeptide(L)'
;DVASNWVKIKRKETGRPKSTSFLLQSVPSDLPALLRAHRLSERASKVGFDWANRDEIWAKVREEVEELGSAINDGDQEGIVEEMGDLLFSLTNLARHSGVNAENILRKGNHKFLERFEKMEARLADSGTGLEEATLDQMNRAWEDVKEGQG
;
A
#
# COMPACT_ATOMS: atom_id res chain seq x y z
N ASP A 1 26.24 5.23 17.15
CA ASP A 1 25.87 4.74 15.81
C ASP A 1 25.01 3.47 15.91
N VAL A 2 23.68 3.67 15.99
CA VAL A 2 22.68 2.62 16.28
C VAL A 2 22.52 1.65 15.10
N ALA A 3 22.68 2.15 13.88
CA ALA A 3 22.61 1.35 12.65
C ALA A 3 23.70 0.25 12.61
N SER A 4 24.93 0.61 13.00
CA SER A 4 26.02 -0.37 13.09
C SER A 4 25.76 -1.44 14.16
N ASN A 5 25.00 -1.13 15.21
CA ASN A 5 24.78 -2.02 16.33
C ASN A 5 23.76 -3.12 16.01
N TRP A 6 22.70 -2.82 15.27
CA TRP A 6 21.68 -3.82 14.91
C TRP A 6 22.25 -4.97 14.05
N VAL A 7 23.02 -4.65 13.01
CA VAL A 7 23.69 -5.66 12.17
C VAL A 7 24.69 -6.47 13.00
N LYS A 8 25.45 -5.82 13.88
CA LYS A 8 26.39 -6.50 14.80
C LYS A 8 25.68 -7.45 15.75
N ILE A 9 24.53 -7.06 16.31
CA ILE A 9 23.69 -7.92 17.17
C ILE A 9 23.20 -9.13 16.38
N LYS A 10 22.63 -8.93 15.18
CA LYS A 10 22.14 -10.03 14.33
C LYS A 10 23.24 -10.99 13.86
N ARG A 11 24.46 -10.48 13.64
CA ARG A 11 25.65 -11.31 13.35
C ARG A 11 26.04 -12.17 14.55
N LYS A 12 25.99 -11.62 15.76
CA LYS A 12 26.27 -12.37 17.00
C LYS A 12 25.23 -13.45 17.30
N GLU A 13 23.94 -13.16 17.08
CA GLU A 13 22.84 -14.13 17.33
C GLU A 13 22.88 -15.36 16.40
N THR A 14 23.38 -15.20 15.17
CA THR A 14 23.25 -16.24 14.13
C THR A 14 24.55 -16.93 13.78
N GLY A 15 25.68 -16.53 14.36
CA GLY A 15 26.99 -17.15 14.19
C GLY A 15 27.60 -17.08 12.78
N ARG A 16 26.97 -16.35 11.84
CA ARG A 16 27.45 -16.20 10.46
C ARG A 16 27.57 -14.72 10.07
N PRO A 17 28.60 -14.32 9.29
CA PRO A 17 28.67 -12.98 8.73
C PRO A 17 27.54 -12.80 7.70
N LYS A 18 26.42 -12.22 8.16
CA LYS A 18 25.30 -11.87 7.28
C LYS A 18 25.51 -10.45 6.73
N SER A 19 25.43 -10.32 5.41
CA SER A 19 25.36 -9.03 4.73
C SER A 19 24.00 -8.37 4.99
N THR A 20 23.89 -7.06 4.78
CA THR A 20 22.60 -6.35 4.85
C THR A 20 21.59 -6.96 3.86
N SER A 21 22.04 -7.30 2.64
CA SER A 21 21.21 -7.98 1.65
C SER A 21 20.66 -9.31 2.16
N PHE A 22 21.47 -10.12 2.86
CA PHE A 22 20.99 -11.35 3.49
C PHE A 22 19.88 -11.07 4.54
N LEU A 23 20.02 -10.00 5.33
CA LEU A 23 19.00 -9.62 6.32
C LEU A 23 17.70 -9.17 5.64
N LEU A 24 17.76 -8.50 4.49
CA LEU A 24 16.57 -8.19 3.68
C LEU A 24 15.95 -9.45 3.07
N GLN A 25 16.75 -10.34 2.50
CA GLN A 25 16.30 -11.61 1.92
C GLN A 25 15.61 -12.54 2.94
N SER A 26 15.93 -12.39 4.23
CA SER A 26 15.25 -13.13 5.30
C SER A 26 13.86 -12.59 5.66
N VAL A 27 13.31 -11.62 4.91
CA VAL A 27 11.88 -11.30 4.96
C VAL A 27 11.15 -12.40 4.19
N PRO A 28 10.23 -13.16 4.83
CA PRO A 28 9.56 -14.26 4.15
C PRO A 28 8.84 -13.82 2.88
N SER A 29 8.96 -14.61 1.82
CA SER A 29 8.38 -14.32 0.51
C SER A 29 6.89 -14.60 0.41
N ASP A 30 6.35 -15.39 1.34
CA ASP A 30 4.94 -15.76 1.49
C ASP A 30 4.10 -14.71 2.23
N LEU A 31 4.72 -13.65 2.74
CA LEU A 31 4.00 -12.53 3.31
C LEU A 31 3.17 -11.80 2.24
N PRO A 32 1.99 -11.27 2.59
CA PRO A 32 1.26 -10.33 1.74
C PRO A 32 2.17 -9.20 1.25
N ALA A 33 2.03 -8.79 0.00
CA ALA A 33 2.98 -7.92 -0.68
C ALA A 33 3.23 -6.60 0.07
N LEU A 34 2.18 -5.94 0.56
CA LEU A 34 2.30 -4.67 1.31
C LEU A 34 2.99 -4.87 2.67
N LEU A 35 2.70 -5.97 3.35
CA LEU A 35 3.37 -6.31 4.61
C LEU A 35 4.85 -6.62 4.35
N ARG A 36 5.16 -7.33 3.26
CA ARG A 36 6.51 -7.64 2.85
C ARG A 36 7.30 -6.37 2.53
N ALA A 37 6.75 -5.47 1.72
CA ALA A 37 7.35 -4.17 1.40
C ALA A 37 7.62 -3.35 2.68
N HIS A 38 6.66 -3.29 3.60
CA HIS A 38 6.84 -2.63 4.90
C HIS A 38 8.00 -3.24 5.73
N ARG A 39 8.13 -4.56 5.75
CA ARG A 39 9.22 -5.25 6.49
C ARG A 39 10.58 -5.08 5.82
N LEU A 40 10.63 -5.05 4.49
CA LEU A 40 11.87 -4.79 3.75
C LEU A 40 12.38 -3.40 4.08
N SER A 41 11.54 -2.38 3.99
CA SER A 41 11.95 -1.00 4.29
C SER A 41 12.23 -0.76 5.77
N GLU A 42 11.48 -1.37 6.69
CA GLU A 42 11.80 -1.35 8.13
C GLU A 42 13.18 -1.95 8.43
N ARG A 43 13.62 -2.96 7.68
CA ARG A 43 14.96 -3.54 7.85
C ARG A 43 16.04 -2.70 7.19
N ALA A 44 15.75 -2.08 6.06
CA ALA A 44 16.66 -1.16 5.38
C ALA A 44 16.93 0.08 6.27
N SER A 45 15.89 0.60 6.94
CA SER A 45 16.05 1.76 7.83
C SER A 45 16.97 1.48 9.03
N LYS A 46 17.00 0.23 9.51
CA LYS A 46 17.89 -0.19 10.60
C LYS A 46 19.38 -0.13 10.24
N VAL A 47 19.72 0.00 8.96
CA VAL A 47 21.11 0.23 8.51
C VAL A 47 21.35 1.66 8.03
N GLY A 48 20.40 2.57 8.26
CA GLY A 48 20.47 3.96 7.82
C GLY A 48 20.00 4.20 6.39
N PHE A 49 19.42 3.20 5.73
CA PHE A 49 18.79 3.37 4.42
C PHE A 49 17.30 3.67 4.61
N ASP A 50 16.98 4.93 4.87
CA ASP A 50 15.62 5.44 5.07
C ASP A 50 15.51 6.90 4.59
N TRP A 51 14.28 7.35 4.37
CA TRP A 51 13.97 8.77 4.15
C TRP A 51 14.16 9.55 5.46
N ALA A 52 14.65 10.79 5.36
CA ALA A 52 14.97 11.59 6.55
C ALA A 52 13.70 12.12 7.25
N ASN A 53 12.64 12.37 6.49
CA ASN A 53 11.39 12.93 7.00
C ASN A 53 10.19 12.61 6.07
N ARG A 54 9.00 13.05 6.49
CA ARG A 54 7.75 12.84 5.74
C ARG A 54 7.69 13.61 4.42
N ASP A 55 8.39 14.73 4.32
CA ASP A 55 8.36 15.57 3.13
C ASP A 55 9.14 14.93 1.98
N GLU A 56 10.28 14.30 2.27
CA GLU A 56 11.07 13.57 1.27
C GLU A 56 10.29 12.39 0.68
N ILE A 57 9.61 11.61 1.54
CA ILE A 57 8.82 10.49 1.05
C ILE A 57 7.56 10.95 0.30
N TRP A 58 6.95 12.06 0.72
CA TRP A 58 5.84 12.63 -0.01
C TRP A 58 6.26 13.20 -1.37
N ALA A 59 7.45 13.79 -1.46
CA ALA A 59 8.05 14.18 -2.74
C ALA A 59 8.23 12.96 -3.65
N LYS A 60 8.78 11.84 -3.14
CA LYS A 60 8.92 10.61 -3.93
C LYS A 60 7.56 10.09 -4.41
N VAL A 61 6.53 10.06 -3.57
CA VAL A 61 5.17 9.67 -4.00
C VAL A 61 4.66 10.53 -5.17
N ARG A 62 4.96 11.83 -5.20
CA ARG A 62 4.55 12.69 -6.34
C ARG A 62 5.35 12.37 -7.60
N GLU A 63 6.65 12.13 -7.47
CA GLU A 63 7.54 11.72 -8.56
C GLU A 63 7.00 10.45 -9.23
N GLU A 64 6.71 9.39 -8.46
CA GLU A 64 6.15 8.12 -8.99
C GLU A 64 4.80 8.33 -9.71
N VAL A 65 3.98 9.28 -9.25
CA VAL A 65 2.69 9.60 -9.90
C VAL A 65 2.92 10.28 -11.26
N GLU A 66 3.93 11.15 -11.36
CA GLU A 66 4.31 11.82 -12.60
C GLU A 66 4.94 10.84 -13.60
N GLU A 67 5.78 9.92 -13.13
CA GLU A 67 6.40 8.85 -13.93
C GLU A 67 5.32 7.88 -14.45
N LEU A 68 4.42 7.40 -13.58
CA LEU A 68 3.29 6.57 -13.99
C LEU A 68 2.39 7.28 -15.00
N GLY A 69 2.09 8.56 -14.77
CA GLY A 69 1.30 9.37 -15.70
C GLY A 69 1.96 9.51 -17.07
N SER A 70 3.28 9.64 -17.12
CA SER A 70 4.04 9.69 -18.37
C SER A 70 3.99 8.34 -19.10
N ALA A 71 4.25 7.23 -18.40
CA ALA A 71 4.18 5.89 -19.00
C ALA A 71 2.78 5.59 -19.59
N ILE A 72 1.71 6.01 -18.91
CA ILE A 72 0.34 5.90 -19.42
C ILE A 72 0.16 6.69 -20.72
N ASN A 73 0.62 7.95 -20.76
CA ASN A 73 0.48 8.82 -21.93
C ASN A 73 1.24 8.28 -23.14
N ASP A 74 2.41 7.69 -22.89
CA ASP A 74 3.27 7.13 -23.94
C ASP A 74 2.81 5.73 -24.39
N GLY A 75 1.85 5.13 -23.69
CA GLY A 75 1.37 3.77 -23.95
C GLY A 75 2.38 2.68 -23.59
N ASP A 76 3.38 3.01 -22.77
CA ASP A 76 4.45 2.12 -22.34
C ASP A 76 3.93 1.15 -21.26
N GLN A 77 3.59 -0.07 -21.67
CA GLN A 77 3.07 -1.09 -20.76
C GLN A 77 4.10 -1.59 -19.75
N GLU A 78 5.39 -1.62 -20.10
CA GLU A 78 6.43 -2.05 -19.17
C GLU A 78 6.64 -0.96 -18.10
N GLY A 79 6.74 0.30 -18.53
CA GLY A 79 6.80 1.46 -17.64
C GLY A 79 5.59 1.52 -16.70
N ILE A 80 4.36 1.32 -17.19
CA ILE A 80 3.17 1.32 -16.32
C ILE A 80 3.29 0.29 -15.18
N VAL A 81 3.82 -0.90 -15.44
CA VAL A 81 3.99 -1.94 -14.42
C VAL A 81 5.07 -1.57 -13.41
N GLU A 82 6.19 -1.02 -13.89
CA GLU A 82 7.30 -0.56 -13.06
C GLU A 82 6.86 0.56 -12.12
N GLU A 83 6.34 1.66 -12.68
CA GLU A 83 5.97 2.86 -11.92
C GLU A 83 4.77 2.61 -10.98
N MET A 84 3.85 1.72 -11.36
CA MET A 84 2.79 1.29 -10.44
C MET A 84 3.36 0.53 -9.23
N GLY A 85 4.38 -0.30 -9.45
CA GLY A 85 5.09 -1.01 -8.39
C GLY A 85 5.79 -0.06 -7.43
N ASP A 86 6.49 0.94 -7.98
CA ASP A 86 7.24 1.92 -7.19
C ASP A 86 6.30 2.88 -6.45
N LEU A 87 5.19 3.30 -7.05
CA LEU A 87 4.14 4.04 -6.36
C LEU A 87 3.56 3.26 -5.17
N LEU A 88 3.25 1.97 -5.34
CA LEU A 88 2.75 1.12 -4.24
C LEU A 88 3.79 0.96 -3.12
N PHE A 89 5.07 0.84 -3.48
CA PHE A 89 6.17 0.76 -2.52
C PHE A 89 6.36 2.08 -1.76
N SER A 90 6.30 3.21 -2.45
CA SER A 90 6.39 4.57 -1.90
C SER A 90 5.23 4.85 -0.94
N LEU A 91 3.99 4.51 -1.32
CA LEU A 91 2.82 4.61 -0.44
C LEU A 91 2.94 3.70 0.80
N THR A 92 3.50 2.50 0.64
CA THR A 92 3.75 1.59 1.77
C THR A 92 4.74 2.18 2.76
N ASN A 93 5.78 2.87 2.26
CA ASN A 93 6.74 3.56 3.09
C ASN A 93 6.15 4.81 3.76
N LEU A 94 5.27 5.54 3.06
CA LEU A 94 4.58 6.69 3.64
C LEU A 94 3.72 6.26 4.82
N ALA A 95 3.01 5.13 4.70
CA ALA A 95 2.29 4.51 5.79
C ALA A 95 3.23 4.15 6.96
N ARG A 96 4.39 3.51 6.68
CA ARG A 96 5.39 3.17 7.70
C ARG A 96 5.88 4.41 8.46
N HIS A 97 6.25 5.47 7.75
CA HIS A 97 6.67 6.76 8.33
C HIS A 97 5.56 7.45 9.12
N SER A 98 4.30 7.14 8.78
CA SER A 98 3.12 7.61 9.51
C SER A 98 2.75 6.74 10.72
N GLY A 99 3.55 5.72 11.05
CA GLY A 99 3.32 4.83 12.18
C GLY A 99 2.20 3.82 11.97
N VAL A 100 1.81 3.58 10.72
CA VAL A 100 0.71 2.70 10.35
C VAL A 100 1.17 1.60 9.39
N ASN A 101 0.48 0.47 9.42
CA ASN A 101 0.82 -0.68 8.60
C ASN A 101 -0.04 -0.68 7.32
N ALA A 102 0.59 -0.58 6.15
CA ALA A 102 -0.09 -0.45 4.86
C ALA A 102 -1.07 -1.60 4.57
N GLU A 103 -0.66 -2.84 4.85
CA GLU A 103 -1.51 -4.03 4.72
C GLU A 103 -2.78 -3.91 5.59
N ASN A 104 -2.64 -3.50 6.86
CA ASN A 104 -3.79 -3.28 7.73
C ASN A 104 -4.71 -2.16 7.22
N ILE A 105 -4.16 -1.07 6.68
CA ILE A 105 -4.94 0.05 6.14
C ILE A 105 -5.75 -0.41 4.93
N LEU A 106 -5.13 -1.12 3.99
CA LEU A 106 -5.83 -1.60 2.81
C LEU A 106 -6.93 -2.59 3.18
N ARG A 107 -6.68 -3.53 4.11
CA ARG A 107 -7.73 -4.45 4.59
C ARG A 107 -8.94 -3.70 5.17
N LYS A 108 -8.71 -2.63 5.93
CA LYS A 108 -9.81 -1.77 6.44
C LYS A 108 -10.56 -1.07 5.31
N GLY A 109 -9.83 -0.57 4.31
CA GLY A 109 -10.41 0.02 3.11
C GLY A 109 -11.31 -0.95 2.36
N ASN A 110 -10.82 -2.18 2.12
CA ASN A 110 -11.55 -3.24 1.43
C ASN A 110 -12.81 -3.65 2.19
N HIS A 111 -12.73 -3.79 3.52
CA HIS A 111 -13.90 -4.11 4.34
C HIS A 111 -14.96 -3.01 4.24
N LYS A 112 -14.56 -1.74 4.37
CA LYS A 112 -15.46 -0.59 4.22
C LYS A 112 -16.10 -0.54 2.82
N PHE A 113 -15.34 -0.88 1.77
CA PHE A 113 -15.88 -0.97 0.42
C PHE A 113 -16.96 -2.05 0.32
N LEU A 114 -16.68 -3.24 0.84
CA LEU A 114 -17.62 -4.37 0.83
C LEU A 114 -18.91 -4.03 1.59
N GLU A 115 -18.80 -3.51 2.82
CA GLU A 115 -19.97 -3.10 3.61
C GLU A 115 -20.83 -2.06 2.89
N ARG A 116 -20.19 -1.12 2.16
CA ARG A 116 -20.91 -0.11 1.38
C ARG A 116 -21.59 -0.72 0.17
N PHE A 117 -20.93 -1.67 -0.49
CA PHE A 117 -21.46 -2.36 -1.64
C PHE A 117 -22.71 -3.18 -1.27
N GLU A 118 -22.64 -3.96 -0.19
CA GLU A 118 -23.76 -4.74 0.33
C GLU A 118 -24.97 -3.85 0.68
N LYS A 119 -24.73 -2.68 1.30
CA LYS A 119 -25.81 -1.72 1.61
C LYS A 119 -26.39 -1.06 0.37
N MET A 120 -25.55 -0.73 -0.61
CA MET A 120 -25.99 -0.15 -1.88
C MET A 120 -26.85 -1.15 -2.66
N GLU A 121 -26.46 -2.42 -2.69
CA GLU A 121 -27.26 -3.52 -3.26
C GLU A 121 -28.60 -3.69 -2.54
N ALA A 122 -28.61 -3.71 -1.20
CA ALA A 122 -29.84 -3.79 -0.42
C ALA A 122 -30.80 -2.62 -0.70
N ARG A 123 -30.28 -1.39 -0.82
CA ARG A 123 -31.10 -0.21 -1.15
C ARG A 123 -31.69 -0.27 -2.55
N LEU A 124 -30.92 -0.76 -3.52
CA LEU A 124 -31.44 -0.97 -4.87
C LEU A 124 -32.59 -1.99 -4.83
N ALA A 125 -32.42 -3.09 -4.11
CA ALA A 125 -33.44 -4.11 -3.93
C ALA A 125 -34.71 -3.56 -3.25
N ASP A 126 -34.56 -2.73 -2.21
CA ASP A 126 -35.68 -2.05 -1.53
C ASP A 126 -36.44 -1.08 -2.48
N SER A 127 -35.75 -0.54 -3.49
CA SER A 127 -36.35 0.28 -4.56
C SER A 127 -36.96 -0.54 -5.70
N GLY A 128 -36.96 -1.86 -5.58
CA GLY A 128 -37.51 -2.79 -6.58
C GLY A 128 -36.62 -3.00 -7.81
N THR A 129 -35.34 -2.59 -7.75
CA THR A 129 -34.37 -2.78 -8.86
C THR A 129 -33.25 -3.71 -8.40
N GLY A 130 -33.06 -4.84 -9.08
CA GLY A 130 -31.92 -5.72 -8.82
C GLY A 130 -30.60 -5.10 -9.28
N LEU A 131 -29.47 -5.50 -8.70
CA LEU A 131 -28.15 -4.98 -9.07
C LEU A 131 -27.85 -5.19 -10.57
N GLU A 132 -28.25 -6.33 -11.14
CA GLU A 132 -28.05 -6.67 -12.55
C GLU A 132 -28.84 -5.77 -13.52
N GLU A 133 -29.96 -5.20 -13.05
CA GLU A 133 -30.87 -4.34 -13.83
C GLU A 133 -30.61 -2.85 -13.58
N ALA A 134 -29.87 -2.52 -12.52
CA ALA A 134 -29.58 -1.16 -12.14
C ALA A 134 -28.65 -0.49 -13.16
N THR A 135 -28.97 0.74 -13.53
CA THR A 135 -28.05 1.61 -14.27
C THR A 135 -26.93 2.11 -13.36
N LEU A 136 -25.79 2.49 -13.94
CA LEU A 136 -24.68 3.08 -13.20
C LEU A 136 -25.12 4.31 -12.39
N ASP A 137 -26.05 5.10 -12.91
CA ASP A 137 -26.62 6.25 -12.20
C ASP A 137 -27.41 5.84 -10.96
N GLN A 138 -28.19 4.75 -11.04
CA GLN A 138 -28.92 4.21 -9.89
C GLN A 138 -27.94 3.67 -8.83
N MET A 139 -26.92 2.91 -9.26
CA MET A 139 -25.86 2.42 -8.37
C MET A 139 -25.13 3.57 -7.68
N ASN A 140 -24.75 4.62 -8.43
CA ASN A 140 -24.06 5.79 -7.90
C ASN A 140 -24.90 6.56 -6.88
N ARG A 141 -26.20 6.76 -7.16
CA ARG A 141 -27.11 7.41 -6.19
C ARG A 141 -27.22 6.59 -4.91
N ALA A 142 -27.50 5.29 -5.02
CA ALA A 142 -27.58 4.41 -3.86
C ALA A 142 -26.25 4.35 -3.08
N TRP A 143 -25.12 4.38 -3.78
CA TRP A 143 -23.78 4.42 -3.17
C TRP A 143 -23.52 5.71 -2.40
N GLU A 144 -23.85 6.87 -2.95
CA GLU A 144 -23.71 8.16 -2.26
C GLU A 144 -24.65 8.24 -1.04
N ASP A 145 -25.89 7.77 -1.14
CA ASP A 145 -26.80 7.75 0.01
C ASP A 145 -26.27 6.86 1.15
N VAL A 146 -25.60 5.74 0.83
CA VAL A 146 -24.93 4.89 1.83
C VAL A 146 -23.75 5.62 2.48
N LYS A 147 -22.98 6.38 1.70
CA LYS A 147 -21.85 7.17 2.23
C LYS A 147 -22.33 8.28 3.17
N GLU A 148 -23.38 8.99 2.81
CA GLU A 148 -23.94 10.09 3.62
C GLU A 148 -24.55 9.59 4.93
N GLY A 149 -25.24 8.43 4.92
CA GLY A 149 -25.80 7.82 6.13
C GLY A 149 -24.79 7.20 7.09
N GLN A 150 -23.51 7.15 6.72
CA GLN A 150 -22.40 6.65 7.56
C GLN A 150 -21.50 7.78 8.12
N GLY A 151 -21.79 9.04 7.81
CA GLY A 151 -21.10 10.21 8.35
C GLY A 151 -21.57 10.57 9.75
#